data_AF-A0A6M3JMM0-F1
#
_entry.id   AF-A0A6M3JMM0-F1
#
_cell.length_a   1.000
_cell.length_b   1.000
_cell.length_c   1.000
_cell.angle_alpha   90.00
_cell.angle_beta   90.00
_cell.angle_gamma   90.00
#
_symmetry.space_group_name_H-M   'P 1'
#
loop_
_entity.id
_entity.type
_entity.pdbx_description
1 polymer ?
#
loop_
_entity_poly.entity_id
_entity_poly.type
_entity_poly.pdbx_seq_one_letter_code
_entity_poly.pdbx_strand_id
1 'polypeptide(L)'
;MVIPLGAEMKLYDVIVVDPPWPVKKLTHKARPNQVDMDYHTMSVNEIADLSIENLAAESCWLFLWTTQKYLFQSLPILRGWGFNHLVTGVWEKTYGRSAGMPLYGFRWNVEFYLVGYRKKPDLWPKRSLIPLGFQAENIKHSQKPETFYDMISVLGKNKIDIFARSERTGWDVWGNEVESTAGITSRLSGR
;
A
#
# COMPACT_ATOMS: atom_id res chain seq x y z
N MET A 1 11.44 -23.00 18.20
CA MET A 1 12.26 -21.80 17.93
C MET A 1 11.97 -20.81 19.03
N VAL A 2 12.92 -20.57 19.92
CA VAL A 2 12.75 -19.74 21.11
C VAL A 2 12.97 -18.28 20.68
N ILE A 3 11.95 -17.44 20.80
CA ILE A 3 12.07 -15.99 20.54
C ILE A 3 12.94 -15.40 21.67
N PRO A 4 14.01 -14.65 21.38
CA PRO A 4 14.79 -14.02 22.44
C PRO A 4 13.92 -13.04 23.22
N LEU A 5 13.83 -13.24 24.53
CA LEU A 5 13.31 -12.26 25.48
C LEU A 5 14.19 -11.01 25.40
N GLY A 6 13.71 -9.92 24.78
CA GLY A 6 14.38 -8.61 24.90
C GLY A 6 14.34 -7.66 23.69
N ALA A 7 13.82 -8.04 22.52
CA ALA A 7 13.57 -7.05 21.48
C ALA A 7 12.21 -6.38 21.76
N GLU A 8 12.22 -5.12 22.22
CA GLU A 8 11.00 -4.31 22.24
C GLU A 8 10.33 -4.36 20.86
N MET A 9 9.06 -4.75 20.82
CA MET A 9 8.32 -4.86 19.57
C MET A 9 8.10 -3.46 18.99
N LYS A 10 8.83 -3.13 17.91
CA LYS A 10 8.65 -1.86 17.19
C LYS A 10 7.24 -1.80 16.60
N LEU A 11 6.49 -0.79 17.03
CA LEU A 11 5.19 -0.40 16.46
C LEU A 11 5.39 0.80 15.53
N TYR A 12 4.50 0.92 14.54
CA TYR A 12 4.61 1.89 13.47
C TYR A 12 3.59 3.01 13.59
N ASP A 13 4.07 4.24 13.40
CA ASP A 13 3.25 5.44 13.31
C ASP A 13 2.59 5.57 11.93
N VAL A 14 3.23 4.98 10.91
CA VAL A 14 2.78 4.99 9.51
C VAL A 14 2.96 3.61 8.90
N ILE A 15 1.89 3.07 8.34
CA ILE A 15 1.88 1.81 7.60
C ILE A 15 1.40 2.10 6.18
N VAL A 16 2.19 1.70 5.19
CA VAL A 16 1.77 1.65 3.78
C VAL A 16 1.54 0.19 3.42
N VAL A 17 0.43 -0.10 2.76
CA VAL A 17 0.11 -1.43 2.26
C VAL A 17 -0.25 -1.33 0.78
N ASP A 18 0.48 -2.03 -0.08
CA ASP A 18 0.17 -2.18 -1.51
C ASP A 18 -0.10 -3.63 -1.88
N PRO A 19 -1.30 -4.16 -1.55
CA PRO A 19 -1.57 -5.58 -1.71
C PRO A 19 -1.43 -6.04 -3.16
N PRO A 20 -0.97 -7.29 -3.39
CA PRO A 20 -0.93 -7.89 -4.72
C PRO A 20 -2.35 -8.34 -5.12
N TRP A 21 -3.23 -7.37 -5.38
CA TRP A 21 -4.65 -7.58 -5.70
C TRP A 21 -4.85 -8.63 -6.82
N PRO A 22 -5.97 -9.37 -6.82
CA PRO A 22 -6.18 -10.46 -7.78
C PRO A 22 -6.46 -9.95 -9.19
N VAL A 23 -5.40 -9.72 -9.97
CA VAL A 23 -5.54 -9.31 -11.38
C VAL A 23 -5.77 -10.55 -12.24
N LYS A 24 -6.99 -10.71 -12.77
CA LYS A 24 -7.22 -11.63 -13.89
C LYS A 24 -6.74 -10.94 -15.17
N LYS A 25 -5.87 -11.60 -15.94
CA LYS A 25 -5.48 -11.13 -17.29
C LYS A 25 -6.76 -10.92 -18.11
N LEU A 26 -7.04 -9.69 -18.54
CA LEU A 26 -7.98 -9.45 -19.63
C LEU A 26 -7.27 -9.92 -20.91
N THR A 27 -7.48 -11.18 -21.29
CA THR A 27 -6.97 -11.73 -22.55
C THR A 27 -7.77 -11.13 -23.70
N HIS A 28 -7.50 -9.89 -24.07
CA HIS A 28 -7.73 -9.46 -25.45
C HIS A 28 -6.68 -10.16 -26.30
N LYS A 29 -7.11 -10.93 -27.31
CA LYS A 29 -6.28 -11.65 -28.32
C LYS A 29 -4.78 -11.39 -28.15
N ALA A 30 -4.10 -12.34 -27.50
CA ALA A 30 -2.70 -12.24 -27.13
C ALA A 30 -1.85 -11.68 -28.28
N ARG A 31 -1.14 -10.58 -28.04
CA ARG A 31 -0.03 -10.20 -28.91
C ARG A 31 1.07 -11.25 -28.72
N PRO A 32 1.75 -11.72 -29.78
CA PRO A 32 2.65 -12.88 -29.72
C PRO A 32 3.79 -12.83 -28.68
N ASN A 33 4.10 -11.65 -28.13
CA ASN A 33 5.29 -11.41 -27.30
C ASN A 33 4.98 -10.94 -25.86
N GLN A 34 3.81 -11.26 -25.31
CA GLN A 34 3.53 -10.91 -23.92
C GLN A 34 4.20 -11.93 -22.99
N VAL A 35 5.41 -11.59 -22.53
CA VAL A 35 6.17 -12.34 -21.52
C VAL A 35 5.31 -12.49 -20.26
N ASP A 36 5.22 -13.70 -19.73
CA ASP A 36 4.45 -13.99 -18.52
C ASP A 36 4.92 -13.10 -17.37
N MET A 37 3.95 -12.52 -16.65
CA MET A 37 4.23 -11.86 -15.38
C MET A 37 3.88 -12.84 -14.27
N ASP A 38 4.89 -13.57 -13.80
CA ASP A 38 4.81 -14.48 -12.65
C ASP A 38 4.88 -13.70 -11.33
N TYR A 39 3.84 -12.91 -11.02
CA TYR A 39 3.66 -12.45 -9.64
C TYR A 39 2.46 -13.14 -9.00
N HIS A 40 2.72 -13.78 -7.87
CA HIS A 40 1.68 -14.40 -7.05
C HIS A 40 0.75 -13.31 -6.50
N THR A 41 -0.52 -13.33 -6.89
CA THR A 41 -1.55 -12.43 -6.36
C THR A 41 -2.21 -13.06 -5.15
N MET A 42 -2.71 -12.24 -4.24
CA MET A 42 -3.55 -12.69 -3.13
C MET A 42 -5.03 -12.47 -3.46
N SER A 43 -5.88 -13.38 -2.99
CA SER A 43 -7.32 -13.16 -2.96
C SER A 43 -7.68 -12.02 -2.01
N VAL A 44 -8.87 -11.45 -2.19
CA VAL A 44 -9.38 -10.37 -1.32
C VAL A 44 -9.45 -10.82 0.15
N ASN A 45 -9.79 -12.10 0.39
CA ASN A 45 -9.86 -12.66 1.75
C ASN A 45 -8.48 -12.82 2.37
N GLU A 46 -7.50 -13.36 1.63
CA GLU A 46 -6.12 -13.46 2.13
C GLU A 46 -5.53 -12.09 2.48
N ILE A 47 -5.85 -11.06 1.68
CA ILE A 47 -5.46 -9.68 2.01
C ILE A 47 -6.16 -9.24 3.30
N ALA A 48 -7.47 -9.45 3.41
CA ALA A 48 -8.24 -9.09 4.61
C ALA A 48 -7.76 -9.80 5.89
N ASP A 49 -7.20 -11.00 5.75
CA ASP A 49 -6.74 -11.82 6.87
C ASP A 49 -5.34 -11.46 7.38
N LEU A 50 -4.62 -10.56 6.70
CA LEU A 50 -3.36 -10.00 7.22
C LEU A 50 -3.59 -9.30 8.55
N SER A 51 -2.75 -9.62 9.55
CA SER A 51 -2.84 -9.03 10.89
C SER A 51 -2.10 -7.69 10.97
N ILE A 52 -2.49 -6.73 10.13
CA ILE A 52 -1.88 -5.39 10.06
C ILE A 52 -1.97 -4.66 11.42
N GLU A 53 -3.01 -4.94 12.20
CA GLU A 53 -3.24 -4.38 13.52
C GLU A 53 -2.10 -4.65 14.51
N ASN A 54 -1.37 -5.76 14.35
CA ASN A 54 -0.22 -6.14 15.18
C ASN A 54 1.02 -5.28 14.93
N LEU A 55 1.02 -4.50 13.84
CA LEU A 55 2.10 -3.60 13.47
C LEU A 55 1.88 -2.16 13.98
N ALA A 56 0.63 -1.78 14.18
CA ALA A 56 0.24 -0.41 14.38
C ALA A 56 0.43 0.09 15.82
N ALA A 57 1.02 1.27 15.98
CA ALA A 57 1.01 2.01 17.24
C ALA A 57 -0.42 2.43 17.63
N GLU A 58 -0.59 2.93 18.86
CA GLU A 58 -1.89 3.42 19.35
C GLU A 58 -2.45 4.53 18.45
N SER A 59 -1.59 5.49 18.08
CA SER A 59 -1.86 6.50 17.06
C SER A 59 -1.12 6.11 15.78
N CYS A 60 -1.86 5.75 14.74
CA CYS A 60 -1.25 5.21 13.52
C CYS A 60 -2.00 5.67 12.27
N TRP A 61 -1.25 6.06 11.25
CA TRP A 61 -1.75 6.28 9.90
C TRP A 61 -1.60 5.02 9.06
N LEU A 62 -2.62 4.70 8.28
CA LEU A 62 -2.55 3.63 7.29
C LEU A 62 -2.87 4.16 5.90
N PHE A 63 -2.05 3.81 4.92
CA PHE A 63 -2.29 4.08 3.52
C PHE A 63 -2.47 2.75 2.78
N LEU A 64 -3.70 2.48 2.32
CA LEU A 64 -4.02 1.24 1.58
C LEU A 64 -4.17 1.54 0.10
N TRP A 65 -3.18 1.16 -0.70
CA TRP A 65 -3.24 1.28 -2.15
C TRP A 65 -4.27 0.33 -2.75
N THR A 66 -4.99 0.82 -3.76
CA THR A 66 -6.02 0.07 -4.46
C THR A 66 -6.16 0.52 -5.92
N THR A 67 -6.83 -0.31 -6.71
CA THR A 67 -7.14 -0.03 -8.12
C THR A 67 -8.62 0.25 -8.29
N GLN A 68 -9.03 0.76 -9.45
CA GLN A 68 -10.45 0.96 -9.79
C GLN A 68 -11.35 -0.23 -9.42
N LYS A 69 -10.87 -1.45 -9.68
CA LYS A 69 -11.64 -2.68 -9.45
C LYS A 69 -11.87 -2.99 -7.97
N TYR A 70 -10.89 -2.67 -7.12
CA TYR A 70 -10.87 -3.06 -5.70
C TYR A 70 -11.18 -1.91 -4.74
N LEU A 71 -11.44 -0.70 -5.25
CA LEU A 71 -11.66 0.50 -4.44
C LEU A 71 -12.72 0.26 -3.35
N PHE A 72 -13.90 -0.24 -3.72
CA PHE A 72 -14.96 -0.46 -2.74
C PHE A 72 -14.71 -1.67 -1.83
N GLN A 73 -13.94 -2.67 -2.28
CA GLN A 73 -13.56 -3.82 -1.47
C GLN A 73 -12.44 -3.50 -0.47
N SER A 74 -11.65 -2.46 -0.72
CA SER A 74 -10.57 -2.04 0.18
C SER A 74 -11.07 -1.37 1.46
N LEU A 75 -12.25 -0.75 1.45
CA LEU A 75 -12.83 -0.12 2.64
C LEU A 75 -13.14 -1.11 3.78
N PRO A 76 -13.85 -2.24 3.57
CA PRO A 76 -14.07 -3.21 4.64
C PRO A 76 -12.76 -3.85 5.11
N ILE A 77 -11.75 -4.01 4.24
CA ILE A 77 -10.41 -4.50 4.62
C ILE A 77 -9.73 -3.53 5.59
N LEU A 78 -9.67 -2.24 5.23
CA LEU A 78 -9.11 -1.19 6.09
C LEU A 78 -9.75 -1.18 7.49
N ARG A 79 -11.08 -1.31 7.53
CA ARG A 79 -11.85 -1.38 8.77
C ARG A 79 -11.58 -2.67 9.55
N GLY A 80 -11.43 -3.80 8.86
CA GLY A 80 -11.08 -5.10 9.45
C GLY A 80 -9.74 -5.07 10.19
N TRP A 81 -8.77 -4.31 9.68
CA TRP A 81 -7.48 -4.06 10.35
C TRP A 81 -7.56 -3.04 11.51
N GLY A 82 -8.76 -2.57 11.86
CA GLY A 82 -8.99 -1.65 12.97
C GLY A 82 -8.68 -0.18 12.67
N PHE A 83 -8.78 0.25 11.40
CA PHE A 83 -8.58 1.64 11.00
C PHE A 83 -9.89 2.30 10.54
N ASN A 84 -10.09 3.55 10.94
CA ASN A 84 -11.17 4.38 10.40
C ASN A 84 -10.74 4.97 9.06
N HIS A 85 -11.62 4.98 8.06
CA HIS A 85 -11.39 5.72 6.83
C HIS A 85 -11.55 7.23 7.08
N LEU A 86 -10.59 8.02 6.61
CA LEU A 86 -10.64 9.48 6.66
C LEU A 86 -11.00 10.05 5.28
N VAL A 87 -10.19 9.73 4.28
CA VAL A 87 -10.27 10.28 2.93
C VAL A 87 -9.67 9.30 1.92
N THR A 88 -9.98 9.51 0.65
CA THR A 88 -9.39 8.75 -0.46
C THR A 88 -8.52 9.69 -1.28
N GLY A 89 -7.27 9.28 -1.49
CA GLY A 89 -6.35 9.97 -2.39
C GLY A 89 -6.26 9.31 -3.77
N VAL A 90 -5.68 10.04 -4.72
CA VAL A 90 -5.59 9.69 -6.13
C VAL A 90 -4.17 9.94 -6.62
N TRP A 91 -3.58 8.91 -7.23
CA TRP A 91 -2.41 9.09 -8.07
C TRP A 91 -2.84 9.14 -9.53
N GLU A 92 -2.62 10.29 -10.17
CA GLU A 92 -2.71 10.42 -11.62
C GLU A 92 -1.37 10.03 -12.28
N LYS A 93 -1.42 9.01 -13.11
CA LYS A 93 -0.33 8.54 -13.96
C LYS A 93 -0.23 9.46 -15.17
N THR A 94 0.74 10.38 -15.15
CA THR A 94 0.96 11.35 -16.23
C THR A 94 1.50 10.68 -17.49
N TYR A 95 2.47 9.77 -17.31
CA TYR A 95 3.16 9.02 -18.34
C TYR A 95 3.48 7.58 -17.87
N GLY A 96 3.81 6.66 -18.79
CA GLY A 96 4.27 5.31 -18.47
C GLY A 96 3.36 4.16 -18.92
N ARG A 97 3.72 2.91 -18.56
CA ARG A 97 3.17 1.66 -19.15
C ARG A 97 1.65 1.54 -19.10
N SER A 98 1.04 2.08 -18.06
CA SER A 98 -0.42 2.02 -17.85
C SER A 98 -1.08 3.41 -17.88
N ALA A 99 -0.35 4.47 -18.23
CA ALA A 99 -0.86 5.83 -18.23
C ALA A 99 -1.76 6.08 -19.45
N GLY A 100 -3.05 5.82 -19.28
CA GLY A 100 -4.07 6.16 -20.28
C GLY A 100 -4.52 5.02 -21.17
N MET A 101 -4.53 3.80 -20.64
CA MET A 101 -5.27 2.70 -21.26
C MET A 101 -6.74 3.11 -21.47
N PRO A 102 -7.28 3.07 -22.70
CA PRO A 102 -8.68 3.41 -22.92
C PRO A 102 -9.57 2.26 -22.42
N LEU A 103 -10.58 2.59 -21.63
CA LEU A 103 -11.62 1.66 -21.19
C LEU A 103 -12.99 2.32 -21.35
N TYR A 104 -13.80 1.82 -22.29
CA TYR A 104 -15.12 2.38 -22.62
C TYR A 104 -15.11 3.90 -22.89
N GLY A 105 -14.06 4.42 -23.54
CA GLY A 105 -13.91 5.86 -23.81
C GLY A 105 -13.33 6.68 -22.66
N PHE A 106 -13.13 6.08 -21.49
CA PHE A 106 -12.44 6.71 -20.36
C PHE A 106 -10.95 6.44 -20.41
N ARG A 107 -10.15 7.44 -20.01
CA ARG A 107 -8.71 7.30 -19.82
C ARG A 107 -8.45 6.64 -18.46
N TRP A 108 -8.00 5.39 -18.45
CA TRP A 108 -7.59 4.71 -17.22
C TRP A 108 -6.16 5.12 -16.86
N ASN A 109 -6.03 6.25 -16.17
CA ASN A 109 -4.75 6.83 -15.75
C ASN A 109 -4.67 7.07 -14.24
N VAL A 110 -5.58 6.54 -13.43
CA VAL A 110 -5.58 6.75 -11.98
C VAL A 110 -5.49 5.46 -11.18
N GLU A 111 -4.76 5.52 -10.07
CA GLU A 111 -4.84 4.59 -8.93
C GLU A 111 -5.27 5.34 -7.68
N PHE A 112 -5.77 4.63 -6.69
CA PHE A 112 -6.30 5.21 -5.46
C PHE A 112 -5.54 4.70 -4.25
N TYR A 113 -5.58 5.46 -3.17
CA TYR A 113 -5.20 4.97 -1.86
C TYR A 113 -6.19 5.46 -0.82
N LEU A 114 -6.59 4.57 0.09
CA LEU A 114 -7.38 4.97 1.25
C LEU A 114 -6.43 5.50 2.32
N VAL A 115 -6.78 6.63 2.92
CA VAL A 115 -6.12 7.17 4.11
C VAL A 115 -6.95 6.77 5.32
N GLY A 116 -6.39 5.90 6.14
CA GLY A 116 -6.96 5.44 7.39
C GLY A 116 -6.19 5.94 8.61
N TYR A 117 -6.86 5.93 9.76
CA TYR A 117 -6.26 6.29 11.04
C TYR A 117 -6.74 5.39 12.18
N ARG A 118 -5.84 5.17 13.14
CA ARG A 118 -6.11 4.64 14.47
C ARG A 118 -5.84 5.77 15.47
N LYS A 119 -6.80 6.03 16.36
CA LYS A 119 -6.92 7.25 17.19
C LYS A 119 -7.05 8.52 16.35
N LYS A 120 -8.06 9.34 16.64
CA LYS A 120 -8.41 10.48 15.79
C LYS A 120 -7.23 11.46 15.69
N PRO A 121 -6.78 11.82 14.48
CA PRO A 121 -5.69 12.77 14.30
C PRO A 121 -6.14 14.20 14.60
N ASP A 122 -5.16 15.08 14.87
CA ASP A 122 -5.41 16.51 15.01
C ASP A 122 -5.99 17.10 13.72
N LEU A 123 -7.06 17.87 13.87
CA LEU A 123 -7.72 18.53 12.74
C LEU A 123 -6.87 19.64 12.12
N TRP A 124 -6.03 20.29 12.93
CA TRP A 124 -5.22 21.45 12.56
C TRP A 124 -3.74 21.21 12.88
N PRO A 125 -3.07 20.31 12.14
CA PRO A 125 -1.70 19.95 12.45
C PRO A 125 -0.73 21.08 12.08
N LYS A 126 0.29 21.31 12.92
CA LYS A 126 1.36 22.30 12.67
C LYS A 126 2.41 21.77 11.71
N ARG A 127 2.01 21.44 10.48
CA ARG A 127 2.88 20.91 9.41
C ARG A 127 2.32 21.28 8.03
N SER A 128 3.12 21.11 6.99
CA SER A 128 2.67 21.24 5.60
C SER A 128 1.52 20.29 5.29
N LEU A 129 0.57 20.78 4.49
CA LEU A 129 -0.55 19.97 4.01
C LEU A 129 -0.04 18.90 3.04
N ILE A 130 -0.63 17.71 3.13
CA ILE A 130 -0.38 16.60 2.21
C ILE A 130 -1.50 16.64 1.16
N PRO A 131 -1.18 16.76 -0.13
CA PRO A 131 -2.20 16.75 -1.16
C PRO A 131 -2.82 15.35 -1.30
N LEU A 132 -4.14 15.29 -1.52
CA LEU A 132 -4.85 14.02 -1.75
C LEU A 132 -4.70 13.52 -3.18
N GLY A 133 -4.52 14.43 -4.13
CA GLY A 133 -4.31 14.12 -5.54
C GLY A 133 -2.90 14.52 -5.93
N PHE A 134 -2.18 13.65 -6.63
CA PHE A 134 -0.86 13.98 -7.14
C PHE A 134 -0.56 13.31 -8.48
N GLN A 135 0.35 13.92 -9.23
CA GLN A 135 0.79 13.46 -10.54
C GLN A 135 2.18 12.87 -10.42
N ALA A 136 2.38 11.67 -10.99
CA ALA A 136 3.69 11.05 -11.11
C ALA A 136 3.72 10.02 -12.24
N GLU A 137 4.92 9.72 -12.74
CA GLU A 137 5.13 8.74 -13.82
C GLU A 137 4.99 7.29 -13.34
N ASN A 138 4.47 6.41 -14.20
CA ASN A 138 4.42 4.97 -13.99
C ASN A 138 5.62 4.29 -14.66
N ILE A 139 6.75 4.25 -13.95
CA ILE A 139 8.04 3.81 -14.50
C ILE A 139 8.12 2.27 -14.61
N LYS A 140 7.80 1.55 -13.53
CA LYS A 140 7.79 0.08 -13.48
C LYS A 140 6.40 -0.45 -13.13
N HIS A 141 6.09 -1.66 -13.60
CA HIS A 141 4.80 -2.31 -13.37
C HIS A 141 4.53 -2.42 -11.86
N SER A 142 3.37 -1.93 -11.43
CA SER A 142 2.92 -1.93 -10.03
C SER A 142 3.84 -1.24 -9.01
N GLN A 143 4.91 -0.55 -9.43
CA GLN A 143 5.72 0.28 -8.52
C GLN A 143 4.98 1.58 -8.22
N LYS A 144 4.79 1.87 -6.93
CA LYS A 144 4.25 3.15 -6.46
C LYS A 144 5.32 4.23 -6.51
N PRO A 145 4.97 5.49 -6.87
CA PRO A 145 5.94 6.55 -7.11
C PRO A 145 6.59 7.04 -5.82
N GLU A 146 7.89 7.36 -5.84
CA GLU A 146 8.61 7.89 -4.68
C GLU A 146 8.02 9.20 -4.15
N THR A 147 7.44 10.02 -5.04
CA THR A 147 6.70 11.23 -4.66
C THR A 147 5.62 10.96 -3.61
N PHE A 148 4.98 9.78 -3.62
CA PHE A 148 4.03 9.40 -2.58
C PHE A 148 4.70 9.32 -1.20
N TYR A 149 5.83 8.63 -1.12
CA TYR A 149 6.58 8.44 0.12
C TYR A 149 7.16 9.76 0.63
N ASP A 150 7.62 10.63 -0.27
CA ASP A 150 8.09 11.98 0.06
C ASP A 150 6.98 12.82 0.70
N MET A 151 5.77 12.80 0.15
CA MET A 151 4.64 13.56 0.67
C MET A 151 4.24 13.14 2.09
N ILE A 152 4.25 11.83 2.36
CA ILE A 152 3.86 11.30 3.69
C ILE A 152 5.03 11.24 4.67
N SER A 153 6.25 11.59 4.24
CA SER A 153 7.46 11.56 5.09
C SER A 153 7.35 12.40 6.35
N VAL A 154 6.54 13.47 6.30
CA VAL A 154 6.24 14.39 7.41
C VAL A 154 5.40 13.76 8.54
N LEU A 155 4.87 12.54 8.34
CA LEU A 155 4.08 11.81 9.32
C LEU A 155 4.94 10.84 10.12
N GLY A 156 4.85 10.88 11.44
CA GLY A 156 5.45 9.85 12.31
C GLY A 156 6.96 9.65 12.17
N LYS A 157 7.53 8.79 13.02
CA LYS A 157 8.94 8.44 12.99
C LYS A 157 9.14 7.02 12.45
N ASN A 158 8.41 6.05 13.02
CA ASN A 158 8.50 4.66 12.65
C ASN A 158 7.56 4.36 11.49
N LYS A 159 8.12 3.96 10.34
CA LYS A 159 7.36 3.72 9.11
C LYS A 159 7.64 2.33 8.54
N ILE A 160 6.64 1.70 7.95
CA ILE A 160 6.77 0.42 7.26
C ILE A 160 6.00 0.39 5.93
N ASP A 161 6.61 -0.22 4.92
CA ASP A 161 6.01 -0.50 3.61
C ASP A 161 5.80 -2.02 3.44
N ILE A 162 4.52 -2.41 3.38
CA ILE A 162 4.07 -3.80 3.26
C ILE A 162 3.75 -4.09 1.79
N PHE A 163 4.34 -5.18 1.29
CA PHE A 163 4.49 -5.52 -0.13
C PHE A 163 5.46 -4.61 -0.90
N ALA A 164 6.50 -4.13 -0.21
CA ALA A 164 7.54 -3.30 -0.79
C ALA A 164 8.29 -4.02 -1.94
N ARG A 165 8.66 -3.25 -2.96
CA ARG A 165 9.50 -3.70 -4.09
C ARG A 165 10.92 -3.15 -4.07
N SER A 166 11.18 -2.20 -3.17
CA SER A 166 12.49 -1.60 -2.99
C SER A 166 12.61 -1.12 -1.55
N GLU A 167 13.84 -1.12 -1.04
CA GLU A 167 14.15 -0.49 0.24
C GLU A 167 14.04 1.03 0.14
N ARG A 168 13.70 1.68 1.26
CA ARG A 168 13.69 3.13 1.38
C ARG A 168 14.29 3.55 2.70
N THR A 169 15.16 4.55 2.67
CA THR A 169 15.80 5.07 3.88
C THR A 169 14.73 5.55 4.87
N GLY A 170 14.83 5.08 6.11
CA GLY A 170 13.87 5.41 7.18
C GLY A 170 12.56 4.61 7.16
N TRP A 171 12.46 3.59 6.30
CA TRP A 171 11.33 2.66 6.25
C TRP A 171 11.81 1.24 6.54
N ASP A 172 11.08 0.55 7.41
CA ASP A 172 11.12 -0.91 7.42
C ASP A 172 10.33 -1.42 6.21
N VAL A 173 10.65 -2.62 5.73
CA VAL A 173 10.02 -3.17 4.53
C VAL A 173 9.64 -4.63 4.73
N TRP A 174 8.55 -5.04 4.09
CA TRP A 174 8.17 -6.43 3.99
C TRP A 174 7.64 -6.70 2.59
N GLY A 175 8.15 -7.72 1.90
CA GLY A 175 7.77 -8.01 0.52
C GLY A 175 8.63 -9.11 -0.10
N ASN A 176 8.15 -9.70 -1.21
CA ASN A 176 8.83 -10.81 -1.88
C ASN A 176 9.97 -10.35 -2.82
N GLU A 177 10.05 -9.05 -3.10
CA GLU A 177 11.06 -8.44 -3.99
C GLU A 177 12.17 -7.72 -3.20
N VAL A 178 12.15 -7.80 -1.86
CA VAL A 178 13.12 -7.18 -0.94
C VAL A 178 13.48 -8.10 0.22
N GLU A 179 14.61 -7.89 0.86
CA GLU A 179 14.90 -8.55 2.14
C GLU A 179 13.98 -7.96 3.22
N SER A 180 13.01 -8.76 3.67
CA SER A 180 12.03 -8.30 4.66
C SER A 180 12.70 -8.04 6.00
N THR A 181 12.33 -6.93 6.66
CA THR A 181 12.79 -6.60 8.00
C THR A 181 12.44 -7.73 8.98
N ALA A 182 13.42 -8.13 9.80
CA ALA A 182 13.30 -9.27 10.69
C ALA A 182 12.08 -9.17 11.64
N GLY A 183 11.39 -10.29 11.83
CA GLY A 183 10.26 -10.40 12.76
C GLY A 183 8.91 -9.87 12.25
N ILE A 184 8.84 -9.29 11.04
CA ILE A 184 7.56 -8.80 10.49
C ILE A 184 6.67 -9.94 10.01
N THR A 185 7.21 -10.95 9.34
CA THR A 185 6.42 -12.08 8.79
C THR A 185 5.57 -12.78 9.86
N SER A 186 6.15 -13.10 11.02
CA SER A 186 5.43 -13.76 12.12
C SER A 186 4.28 -12.92 12.71
N ARG A 187 4.32 -11.60 12.52
CA ARG A 187 3.30 -10.66 13.03
C ARG A 187 2.13 -10.51 12.07
N LEU A 188 2.38 -10.68 10.77
CA LEU A 188 1.36 -10.59 9.71
C LEU A 188 0.56 -11.88 9.55
N SER A 189 1.15 -13.03 9.89
CA SER A 189 0.53 -14.36 9.78
C SER A 189 -0.19 -14.81 11.05
N GLY A 190 -0.24 -13.97 12.10
CA GLY A 190 -0.70 -14.35 13.43
C GLY A 190 -2.12 -13.86 13.72
N ARG A 191 -3.11 -14.73 13.53
CA ARG A 191 -4.34 -14.73 14.34
C ARG A 191 -4.26 -15.84 15.37
#